data_AF-A0A836HAN8-F1
#
_entry.id   AF-A0A836HAN8-F1
#
_cell.length_a   1.000
_cell.length_b   1.000
_cell.length_c   1.000
_cell.angle_alpha   90.00
_cell.angle_beta   90.00
_cell.angle_gamma   90.00
#
_symmetry.space_group_name_H-M   'P 1'
#
loop_
_entity.id
_entity.type
_entity.pdbx_description
1 polymer ?
#
loop_
_entity_poly.entity_id
_entity_poly.type
_entity_poly.pdbx_seq_one_letter_code
_entity_poly.pdbx_strand_id
1 'polypeptide(L)'
;MKHSLVRDRTCFLLVALLALLGTTAVHAYSVRFAGKTSEHGLINFETLGYCAQDDTGHSMMPKLQSYQISAAEVLSNNNFDTAPIGGESRQSACLDANCAWQFNHGLHYRNEITFFFGIVYEGKLRGGPADGVYSNFAAGQPLWWSNVSYWGGRQPYMMRGGQWANGNVVTYYKQWVCEYYEYQQSDVSIFPTYPDGQFIVGHPTGNYYHCGRLVEVDSQGRWIYQRCKEPFPWWASLVIAIIIFVSLVALVLLICCCRFCCERAKIRKERCTKLDTLADNPAQVPTQTQMGLSRTLSRHGSDSPSTDDPPSA
;
A
#
# COMPACT_ATOMS: atom_id res chain seq x y z
N MET A 1 -20.10 -7.73 53.48
CA MET A 1 -19.64 -6.65 52.57
C MET A 1 -18.55 -7.05 51.56
N LYS A 2 -18.08 -8.31 51.47
CA LYS A 2 -17.05 -8.72 50.48
C LYS A 2 -17.59 -9.27 49.14
N HIS A 3 -18.89 -9.57 49.05
CA HIS A 3 -19.47 -10.20 47.85
C HIS A 3 -19.94 -9.23 46.76
N SER A 4 -20.14 -7.94 47.03
CA SER A 4 -20.56 -6.99 45.97
C SER A 4 -19.39 -6.57 45.06
N LEU A 5 -18.19 -6.42 45.63
CA LEU A 5 -17.01 -5.95 44.90
C LEU A 5 -16.53 -6.93 43.80
N VAL A 6 -16.79 -8.24 43.99
CA VAL A 6 -16.44 -9.27 43.01
C VAL A 6 -17.44 -9.28 41.86
N ARG A 7 -18.74 -9.10 42.16
CA ARG A 7 -19.82 -9.09 41.16
C ARG A 7 -19.70 -7.92 40.19
N ASP A 8 -19.37 -6.74 40.72
CA ASP A 8 -19.19 -5.54 39.90
C ASP A 8 -17.96 -5.66 38.98
N ARG A 9 -16.86 -6.23 39.48
CA ARG A 9 -15.65 -6.48 38.67
C ARG A 9 -15.88 -7.48 37.55
N THR A 10 -16.66 -8.53 37.77
CA THR A 10 -17.05 -9.48 36.72
C THR A 10 -17.97 -8.86 35.67
N CYS A 11 -18.91 -7.99 36.05
CA CYS A 11 -19.75 -7.28 35.07
C CYS A 11 -18.95 -6.29 34.23
N PHE A 12 -18.00 -5.55 34.84
CA PHE A 12 -17.12 -4.64 34.09
C PHE A 12 -16.20 -5.40 33.12
N LEU A 13 -15.66 -6.55 33.52
CA LEU A 13 -14.88 -7.42 32.64
C LEU A 13 -15.72 -8.01 31.50
N LEU A 14 -16.98 -8.39 31.76
CA LEU A 14 -17.86 -8.94 30.73
C LEU A 14 -18.31 -7.87 29.73
N VAL A 15 -18.57 -6.64 30.19
CA VAL A 15 -18.89 -5.48 29.32
C VAL A 15 -17.66 -5.03 28.54
N ALA A 16 -16.47 -5.06 29.14
CA ALA A 16 -15.21 -4.82 28.43
C ALA A 16 -14.91 -5.93 27.41
N LEU A 17 -15.17 -7.20 27.74
CA LEU A 17 -15.06 -8.32 26.79
C LEU A 17 -16.10 -8.20 25.67
N LEU A 18 -17.34 -7.81 25.97
CA LEU A 18 -18.40 -7.59 24.97
C LEU A 18 -18.15 -6.34 24.13
N ALA A 19 -17.44 -5.33 24.64
CA ALA A 19 -16.96 -4.18 23.86
C ALA A 19 -15.69 -4.51 23.04
N LEU A 20 -14.88 -5.49 23.48
CA LEU A 20 -13.73 -6.01 22.74
C LEU A 20 -14.12 -7.09 21.71
N LEU A 21 -15.22 -7.82 21.94
CA LEU A 21 -15.76 -8.85 21.05
C LEU A 21 -16.89 -8.31 20.16
N GLY A 22 -17.56 -7.23 20.57
CA GLY A 22 -18.55 -6.52 19.78
C GLY A 22 -17.87 -5.41 19.00
N THR A 23 -17.89 -5.53 17.67
CA THR A 23 -17.38 -4.57 16.66
C THR A 23 -15.95 -4.81 16.15
N THR A 24 -15.68 -6.04 15.71
CA THR A 24 -15.09 -6.18 14.38
C THR A 24 -16.20 -6.56 13.42
N ALA A 25 -17.09 -5.60 13.12
CA ALA A 25 -17.59 -5.57 11.76
C ALA A 25 -16.34 -5.30 10.93
N VAL A 26 -15.73 -6.37 10.42
CA VAL A 26 -14.63 -6.29 9.47
C VAL A 26 -15.21 -5.48 8.31
N HIS A 27 -14.88 -4.18 8.27
CA HIS A 27 -15.25 -3.33 7.16
C HIS A 27 -14.39 -3.80 5.99
N ALA A 28 -14.95 -4.70 5.20
CA ALA A 28 -14.27 -5.51 4.20
C ALA A 28 -13.59 -4.69 3.10
N TYR A 29 -14.00 -3.45 2.88
CA TYR A 29 -13.46 -2.49 1.91
C TYR A 29 -14.22 -1.16 2.08
N SER A 30 -13.63 -0.03 1.70
CA SER A 30 -14.41 1.20 1.43
C SER A 30 -14.75 1.28 -0.05
N VAL A 31 -15.75 2.10 -0.40
CA VAL A 31 -16.08 2.34 -1.81
C VAL A 31 -16.21 3.83 -2.04
N ARG A 32 -15.78 4.27 -3.22
CA ARG A 32 -16.09 5.59 -3.76
C ARG A 32 -17.05 5.45 -4.93
N PHE A 33 -17.86 6.48 -5.15
CA PHE A 33 -18.78 6.55 -6.26
C PHE A 33 -18.41 7.69 -7.21
N ALA A 34 -18.62 7.52 -8.51
CA ALA A 34 -18.48 8.58 -9.50
C ALA A 34 -19.56 8.48 -10.57
N GLY A 35 -19.93 9.62 -11.16
CA GLY A 35 -20.88 9.68 -12.26
C GLY A 35 -20.16 9.49 -13.60
N LYS A 36 -20.76 8.72 -14.51
CA LYS A 36 -20.29 8.56 -15.88
C LYS A 36 -21.48 8.65 -16.84
N THR A 37 -21.26 9.20 -18.02
CA THR A 37 -22.26 9.22 -19.10
C THR A 37 -21.74 8.52 -20.33
N SER A 38 -22.64 7.88 -21.08
CA SER A 38 -22.35 7.29 -22.38
C SER A 38 -23.10 8.04 -23.48
N GLU A 39 -22.45 8.21 -24.63
CA GLU A 39 -23.05 8.89 -25.79
C GLU A 39 -24.28 8.12 -26.32
N HIS A 40 -24.12 6.80 -26.42
CA HIS A 40 -25.18 5.86 -26.75
C HIS A 40 -25.71 5.18 -25.49
N GLY A 41 -26.98 4.77 -25.52
CA GLY A 41 -27.52 3.96 -24.44
C GLY A 41 -26.85 2.59 -24.46
N LEU A 42 -26.52 2.08 -23.27
CA LEU A 42 -25.90 0.76 -23.09
C LEU A 42 -26.72 -0.07 -22.10
N ILE A 43 -26.75 -1.37 -22.32
CA ILE A 43 -27.38 -2.32 -21.38
C ILE A 43 -26.41 -2.60 -20.24
N ASN A 44 -26.91 -2.72 -19.02
CA ASN A 44 -26.10 -3.09 -17.85
C ASN A 44 -25.79 -4.60 -17.80
N PHE A 45 -26.50 -5.42 -18.59
CA PHE A 45 -26.45 -6.88 -18.58
C PHE A 45 -25.15 -7.50 -19.15
N GLU A 46 -24.21 -6.69 -19.62
CA GLU A 46 -22.89 -7.20 -20.00
C GLU A 46 -22.01 -7.35 -18.76
N THR A 47 -21.25 -8.44 -18.68
CA THR A 47 -20.54 -8.96 -17.50
C THR A 47 -19.72 -7.96 -16.68
N LEU A 48 -19.42 -6.79 -17.20
CA LEU A 48 -18.62 -5.75 -16.53
C LEU A 48 -19.34 -4.37 -16.47
N GLY A 49 -20.42 -4.16 -17.22
CA GLY A 49 -21.11 -2.87 -17.36
C GLY A 49 -20.26 -1.75 -17.97
N TYR A 50 -20.86 -0.58 -18.22
CA TYR A 50 -20.16 0.58 -18.81
C TYR A 50 -19.11 1.20 -17.88
N CYS A 51 -19.27 1.03 -16.57
CA CYS A 51 -18.34 1.54 -15.57
C CYS A 51 -16.96 0.85 -15.61
N ALA A 52 -16.89 -0.38 -16.11
CA ALA A 52 -15.63 -1.09 -16.31
C ALA A 52 -15.00 -0.82 -17.68
N GLN A 53 -15.74 -0.19 -18.60
CA GLN A 53 -15.19 0.22 -19.88
C GLN A 53 -14.22 1.38 -19.61
N ASP A 54 -12.93 1.13 -19.80
CA ASP A 54 -11.82 2.08 -19.61
C ASP A 54 -11.45 2.41 -18.15
N ASP A 55 -12.01 1.71 -17.17
CA ASP A 55 -11.74 1.95 -15.74
C ASP A 55 -11.88 0.65 -14.93
N THR A 56 -11.44 0.64 -13.66
CA THR A 56 -11.58 -0.50 -12.75
C THR A 56 -12.90 -0.46 -11.96
N GLY A 57 -13.82 0.42 -12.36
CA GLY A 57 -15.12 0.59 -11.72
C GLY A 57 -16.13 -0.46 -12.16
N HIS A 58 -17.25 -0.52 -11.46
CA HIS A 58 -18.40 -1.33 -11.86
C HIS A 58 -19.69 -0.58 -11.56
N SER A 59 -20.81 -1.01 -12.13
CA SER A 59 -22.12 -0.43 -11.80
C SER A 59 -22.37 -0.50 -10.30
N MET A 60 -22.91 0.57 -9.72
CA MET A 60 -23.12 0.66 -8.27
C MET A 60 -23.89 -0.52 -7.68
N MET A 61 -23.51 -0.91 -6.48
CA MET A 61 -24.12 -1.94 -5.65
C MET A 61 -24.22 -1.43 -4.20
N PRO A 62 -25.13 -0.48 -3.91
CA PRO A 62 -25.27 0.14 -2.59
C PRO A 62 -25.85 -0.81 -1.52
N LYS A 63 -25.05 -1.78 -1.06
CA LYS A 63 -25.46 -2.84 -0.11
C LYS A 63 -25.55 -2.38 1.33
N LEU A 64 -24.99 -1.22 1.63
CA LEU A 64 -25.04 -0.57 2.94
C LEU A 64 -25.78 0.76 2.80
N GLN A 65 -26.44 1.18 3.88
CA GLN A 65 -27.12 2.48 3.90
C GLN A 65 -26.15 3.64 3.61
N SER A 66 -24.91 3.57 4.12
CA SER A 66 -23.87 4.56 3.82
C SER A 66 -23.56 4.63 2.33
N TYR A 67 -23.40 3.48 1.67
CA TYR A 67 -23.12 3.40 0.24
C TYR A 67 -24.30 3.91 -0.59
N GLN A 68 -25.53 3.62 -0.16
CA GLN A 68 -26.72 4.19 -0.77
C GLN A 68 -26.71 5.72 -0.74
N ILE A 69 -26.39 6.32 0.40
CA ILE A 69 -26.35 7.77 0.54
C ILE A 69 -25.32 8.36 -0.43
N SER A 70 -24.11 7.81 -0.47
CA SER A 70 -23.05 8.27 -1.37
C SER A 70 -23.41 8.10 -2.86
N ALA A 71 -24.02 6.96 -3.23
CA ALA A 71 -24.45 6.73 -4.60
C ALA A 71 -25.58 7.70 -5.03
N ALA A 72 -26.56 7.95 -4.15
CA ALA A 72 -27.65 8.88 -4.40
C ALA A 72 -27.15 10.34 -4.51
N GLU A 73 -26.15 10.71 -3.70
CA GLU A 73 -25.49 12.00 -3.79
C GLU A 73 -24.80 12.19 -5.15
N VAL A 74 -24.06 11.19 -5.64
CA VAL A 74 -23.44 11.23 -6.97
C VAL A 74 -24.49 11.36 -8.07
N LEU A 75 -25.59 10.61 -7.98
CA LEU A 75 -26.71 10.68 -8.93
C LEU A 75 -27.31 12.10 -8.97
N SER A 76 -27.56 12.69 -7.81
CA SER A 76 -28.07 14.06 -7.68
C SER A 76 -27.09 15.11 -8.18
N ASN A 77 -25.82 15.05 -7.77
CA ASN A 77 -24.78 16.02 -8.14
C ASN A 77 -24.50 16.04 -9.64
N ASN A 78 -24.70 14.92 -10.33
CA ASN A 78 -24.57 14.82 -11.79
C ASN A 78 -25.88 15.10 -12.54
N ASN A 79 -26.98 15.46 -11.85
CA ASN A 79 -28.30 15.66 -12.43
C ASN A 79 -28.80 14.47 -13.27
N PHE A 80 -28.53 13.26 -12.82
CA PHE A 80 -29.02 12.06 -13.48
C PHE A 80 -30.47 11.79 -13.10
N ASP A 81 -31.25 11.30 -14.06
CA ASP A 81 -32.64 10.90 -13.83
C ASP A 81 -32.71 9.46 -13.34
N THR A 82 -31.87 8.59 -13.89
CA THR A 82 -31.77 7.19 -13.49
C THR A 82 -30.37 6.64 -13.71
N ALA A 83 -29.95 5.67 -12.89
CA ALA A 83 -28.73 4.91 -13.13
C ALA A 83 -28.92 3.43 -12.75
N PRO A 84 -28.36 2.48 -13.52
CA PRO A 84 -28.52 1.07 -13.23
C PRO A 84 -27.78 0.65 -11.95
N ILE A 85 -28.33 -0.32 -11.24
CA ILE A 85 -27.68 -0.99 -10.12
C ILE A 85 -27.13 -2.34 -10.63
N GLY A 86 -25.91 -2.70 -10.26
CA GLY A 86 -25.16 -3.88 -10.72
C GLY A 86 -25.69 -5.23 -10.20
N GLY A 87 -27.00 -5.45 -10.32
CA GLY A 87 -27.64 -6.72 -10.01
C GLY A 87 -28.80 -7.04 -10.93
N GLU A 88 -29.27 -8.29 -10.88
CA GLU A 88 -30.35 -8.78 -11.72
C GLU A 88 -31.19 -9.86 -11.01
N SER A 89 -32.43 -10.01 -11.45
CA SER A 89 -33.16 -11.26 -11.27
C SER A 89 -33.14 -12.03 -12.59
N ARG A 90 -32.71 -13.30 -12.51
CA ARG A 90 -32.72 -14.21 -13.67
C ARG A 90 -34.10 -14.77 -14.00
N GLN A 91 -35.10 -14.43 -13.19
CA GLN A 91 -36.49 -14.85 -13.38
C GLN A 91 -37.36 -13.63 -13.73
N SER A 92 -38.32 -13.81 -14.62
CA SER A 92 -39.29 -12.75 -14.98
C SER A 92 -40.33 -12.48 -13.91
N ALA A 93 -40.50 -13.44 -13.00
CA ALA A 93 -41.68 -13.66 -12.20
C ALA A 93 -41.28 -14.33 -10.89
N CYS A 94 -41.41 -13.59 -9.80
CA CYS A 94 -40.77 -13.89 -8.52
C CYS A 94 -41.85 -14.17 -7.45
N LEU A 95 -42.63 -15.22 -7.61
CA LEU A 95 -43.87 -15.38 -6.82
C LEU A 95 -43.66 -15.94 -5.40
N ASP A 96 -42.45 -16.40 -5.07
CA ASP A 96 -42.11 -17.02 -3.79
C ASP A 96 -40.74 -16.60 -3.26
N ALA A 97 -40.38 -17.13 -2.09
CA ALA A 97 -39.12 -16.85 -1.40
C ALA A 97 -37.87 -17.45 -2.09
N ASN A 98 -38.03 -18.26 -3.15
CA ASN A 98 -36.92 -18.93 -3.82
C ASN A 98 -36.32 -18.11 -4.96
N CYS A 99 -36.86 -16.91 -5.23
CA CYS A 99 -36.46 -16.08 -6.36
C CYS A 99 -35.40 -15.04 -5.99
N ALA A 100 -34.16 -15.30 -6.39
CA ALA A 100 -32.98 -14.52 -6.04
C ALA A 100 -32.77 -13.30 -6.96
N TRP A 101 -32.60 -12.11 -6.35
CA TRP A 101 -31.90 -10.99 -6.98
C TRP A 101 -30.42 -11.09 -6.61
N GLN A 102 -29.54 -11.05 -7.60
CA GLN A 102 -28.12 -11.31 -7.44
C GLN A 102 -27.31 -10.14 -7.93
N PHE A 103 -26.34 -9.71 -7.13
CA PHE A 103 -25.34 -8.76 -7.59
C PHE A 103 -24.42 -9.52 -8.54
N ASN A 104 -24.27 -9.03 -9.77
CA ASN A 104 -23.50 -9.68 -10.83
C ASN A 104 -22.23 -8.90 -11.21
N HIS A 105 -22.02 -7.73 -10.61
CA HIS A 105 -20.89 -6.83 -10.89
C HIS A 105 -19.89 -6.80 -9.71
N GLY A 106 -18.73 -6.16 -9.93
CA GLY A 106 -17.70 -5.96 -8.91
C GLY A 106 -17.09 -7.25 -8.36
N LEU A 107 -16.74 -7.26 -7.07
CA LEU A 107 -16.13 -8.41 -6.37
C LEU A 107 -17.03 -9.65 -6.30
N HIS A 108 -18.28 -9.54 -6.71
CA HIS A 108 -19.26 -10.64 -6.65
C HIS A 108 -19.55 -11.23 -8.01
N TYR A 109 -18.62 -11.00 -8.95
CA TYR A 109 -18.57 -11.72 -10.21
C TYR A 109 -18.53 -13.23 -9.92
N ARG A 110 -19.60 -13.96 -10.28
CA ARG A 110 -19.86 -15.40 -10.06
C ARG A 110 -20.78 -15.81 -8.88
N ASN A 111 -21.91 -15.11 -8.71
CA ASN A 111 -23.10 -15.56 -7.96
C ASN A 111 -22.99 -15.60 -6.41
N GLU A 112 -22.05 -14.90 -5.79
CA GLU A 112 -21.77 -15.13 -4.37
C GLU A 112 -22.60 -14.26 -3.40
N ILE A 113 -23.25 -13.19 -3.87
CA ILE A 113 -24.16 -12.40 -3.02
C ILE A 113 -25.54 -12.27 -3.63
N THR A 114 -26.48 -12.95 -2.99
CA THR A 114 -27.91 -12.74 -3.21
C THR A 114 -28.40 -11.63 -2.29
N PHE A 115 -28.89 -10.55 -2.86
CA PHE A 115 -29.55 -9.47 -2.13
C PHE A 115 -31.04 -9.52 -2.47
N PHE A 116 -31.77 -10.41 -1.82
CA PHE A 116 -33.18 -10.56 -2.17
C PHE A 116 -33.95 -9.24 -1.97
N PHE A 117 -35.03 -9.06 -2.70
CA PHE A 117 -36.35 -8.69 -2.17
C PHE A 117 -37.39 -8.98 -3.27
N GLY A 118 -38.62 -9.23 -2.84
CA GLY A 118 -39.70 -9.88 -3.57
C GLY A 118 -40.24 -9.24 -4.84
N ILE A 119 -41.53 -9.39 -5.10
CA ILE A 119 -42.30 -8.54 -6.03
C ILE A 119 -43.59 -8.09 -5.36
N VAL A 120 -44.07 -6.92 -5.75
CA VAL A 120 -45.43 -6.49 -5.45
C VAL A 120 -46.36 -7.08 -6.50
N TYR A 121 -47.12 -8.09 -6.10
CA TYR A 121 -48.15 -8.75 -6.91
C TYR A 121 -49.51 -8.55 -6.24
N GLU A 122 -50.49 -8.03 -6.99
CA GLU A 122 -51.83 -7.71 -6.48
C GLU A 122 -51.79 -6.86 -5.19
N GLY A 123 -50.88 -5.88 -5.14
CA GLY A 123 -50.71 -4.98 -4.00
C GLY A 123 -50.05 -5.62 -2.77
N LYS A 124 -49.55 -6.86 -2.86
CA LYS A 124 -48.86 -7.55 -1.76
C LYS A 124 -47.42 -7.88 -2.14
N LEU A 125 -46.48 -7.54 -1.26
CA LEU A 125 -45.08 -7.95 -1.39
C LEU A 125 -44.96 -9.46 -1.16
N ARG A 126 -44.29 -10.16 -2.08
CA ARG A 126 -44.01 -11.60 -2.04
C ARG A 126 -42.50 -11.81 -1.93
N GLY A 127 -41.98 -12.17 -0.75
CA GLY A 127 -40.54 -12.28 -0.47
C GLY A 127 -40.04 -11.16 0.45
N GLY A 128 -38.71 -11.02 0.62
CA GLY A 128 -38.13 -10.04 1.54
C GLY A 128 -36.61 -9.92 1.39
N PRO A 129 -35.99 -8.90 2.01
CA PRO A 129 -34.56 -8.68 1.89
C PRO A 129 -33.72 -9.82 2.45
N ALA A 130 -32.56 -10.05 1.86
CA ALA A 130 -31.54 -10.91 2.47
C ALA A 130 -30.99 -10.22 3.73
N ASP A 131 -30.74 -11.00 4.79
CA ASP A 131 -30.21 -10.48 6.04
C ASP A 131 -28.89 -9.72 5.82
N GLY A 132 -28.80 -8.52 6.40
CA GLY A 132 -27.61 -7.68 6.31
C GLY A 132 -27.43 -6.94 4.99
N VAL A 133 -28.35 -7.05 4.02
CA VAL A 133 -28.30 -6.26 2.79
C VAL A 133 -29.30 -5.12 2.81
N TYR A 134 -28.81 -3.90 2.65
CA TYR A 134 -29.64 -2.72 2.58
C TYR A 134 -30.47 -2.69 1.29
N SER A 135 -31.69 -2.16 1.39
CA SER A 135 -32.60 -1.94 0.27
C SER A 135 -33.31 -0.59 0.42
N ASN A 136 -33.44 0.13 -0.70
CA ASN A 136 -34.13 1.41 -0.77
C ASN A 136 -35.18 1.44 -1.90
N PHE A 137 -35.83 0.30 -2.14
CA PHE A 137 -36.93 0.22 -3.08
C PHE A 137 -38.08 1.16 -2.71
N ALA A 138 -38.63 1.84 -3.72
CA ALA A 138 -39.76 2.73 -3.52
C ALA A 138 -41.02 1.99 -3.10
N ALA A 139 -41.95 2.71 -2.48
CA ALA A 139 -43.24 2.14 -2.11
C ALA A 139 -43.94 1.52 -3.34
N GLY A 140 -44.39 0.27 -3.21
CA GLY A 140 -45.01 -0.48 -4.31
C GLY A 140 -44.01 -1.13 -5.28
N GLN A 141 -42.71 -1.04 -5.02
CA GLN A 141 -41.66 -1.68 -5.79
C GLN A 141 -40.95 -2.79 -4.99
N PRO A 142 -40.23 -3.69 -5.65
CA PRO A 142 -40.21 -3.94 -7.11
C PRO A 142 -41.56 -4.44 -7.65
N LEU A 143 -41.92 -4.08 -8.88
CA LEU A 143 -43.17 -4.49 -9.51
C LEU A 143 -43.12 -5.90 -10.11
N TRP A 144 -44.31 -6.48 -10.31
CA TRP A 144 -44.53 -7.69 -11.11
C TRP A 144 -44.72 -7.34 -12.61
N TRP A 145 -44.37 -8.27 -13.51
CA TRP A 145 -44.69 -8.21 -14.94
C TRP A 145 -45.54 -9.40 -15.39
N SER A 146 -46.56 -9.12 -16.22
CA SER A 146 -47.45 -10.15 -16.77
C SER A 146 -46.79 -11.10 -17.77
N ASN A 147 -45.63 -10.74 -18.35
CA ASN A 147 -44.87 -11.64 -19.22
C ASN A 147 -43.94 -12.52 -18.38
N VAL A 148 -44.47 -13.69 -18.01
CA VAL A 148 -43.93 -14.68 -17.08
C VAL A 148 -42.90 -15.62 -17.72
N SER A 149 -42.34 -15.30 -18.90
CA SER A 149 -41.39 -16.21 -19.54
C SER A 149 -40.22 -16.48 -18.60
N TYR A 150 -39.93 -17.75 -18.30
CA TYR A 150 -38.85 -18.22 -17.42
C TYR A 150 -37.49 -17.49 -17.62
N TRP A 151 -37.29 -16.85 -18.78
CA TRP A 151 -36.08 -16.16 -19.23
C TRP A 151 -36.14 -14.61 -19.24
N GLY A 152 -37.12 -13.97 -18.62
CA GLY A 152 -37.22 -12.50 -18.64
C GLY A 152 -36.39 -11.83 -17.55
N GLY A 153 -35.12 -11.52 -17.82
CA GLY A 153 -34.27 -10.81 -16.86
C GLY A 153 -34.86 -9.46 -16.43
N ARG A 154 -34.67 -9.10 -15.15
CA ARG A 154 -35.04 -7.79 -14.58
C ARG A 154 -33.85 -7.20 -13.85
N GLN A 155 -33.75 -5.88 -13.85
CA GLN A 155 -32.66 -5.18 -13.16
C GLN A 155 -33.21 -4.07 -12.26
N PRO A 156 -32.58 -3.85 -11.09
CA PRO A 156 -32.82 -2.67 -10.29
C PRO A 156 -32.11 -1.46 -10.90
N TYR A 157 -32.69 -0.29 -10.71
CA TYR A 157 -32.07 0.98 -11.02
C TYR A 157 -32.44 2.00 -9.95
N MET A 158 -31.57 2.98 -9.74
CA MET A 158 -31.82 4.10 -8.87
C MET A 158 -32.51 5.22 -9.65
N MET A 159 -33.58 5.77 -9.10
CA MET A 159 -34.26 6.96 -9.62
C MET A 159 -33.64 8.23 -9.07
N ARG A 160 -33.96 9.39 -9.66
CA ARG A 160 -33.52 10.73 -9.25
C ARG A 160 -33.63 11.02 -7.76
N GLY A 161 -34.66 10.49 -7.09
CA GLY A 161 -34.86 10.64 -5.64
C GLY A 161 -34.03 9.69 -4.77
N GLY A 162 -33.08 8.94 -5.35
CA GLY A 162 -32.27 7.93 -4.67
C GLY A 162 -33.00 6.60 -4.42
N GLN A 163 -34.33 6.57 -4.49
CA GLN A 163 -35.09 5.32 -4.32
C GLN A 163 -34.93 4.39 -5.52
N TRP A 164 -35.05 3.09 -5.26
CA TRP A 164 -34.88 2.06 -6.28
C TRP A 164 -36.21 1.65 -6.90
N ALA A 165 -36.16 1.31 -8.17
CA ALA A 165 -37.23 0.65 -8.89
C ALA A 165 -36.63 -0.47 -9.74
N ASN A 166 -37.46 -1.34 -10.30
CA ASN A 166 -36.99 -2.32 -11.25
C ASN A 166 -37.56 -2.09 -12.65
N GLY A 167 -36.81 -2.55 -13.65
CA GLY A 167 -37.16 -2.41 -15.06
C GLY A 167 -36.72 -3.63 -15.87
N ASN A 168 -36.92 -3.53 -17.18
CA ASN A 168 -36.49 -4.57 -18.10
C ASN A 168 -34.96 -4.61 -18.16
N VAL A 169 -34.35 -5.80 -18.15
CA VAL A 169 -32.88 -5.96 -18.24
C VAL A 169 -32.29 -5.38 -19.52
N VAL A 170 -33.08 -5.31 -20.60
CA VAL A 170 -32.67 -4.68 -21.87
C VAL A 170 -32.87 -3.16 -21.90
N THR A 171 -33.09 -2.52 -20.75
CA THR A 171 -33.17 -1.06 -20.67
C THR A 171 -31.80 -0.46 -20.98
N TYR A 172 -31.78 0.51 -21.88
CA TYR A 172 -30.57 1.24 -22.27
C TYR A 172 -30.38 2.45 -21.37
N TYR A 173 -29.26 2.49 -20.65
CA TYR A 173 -28.88 3.61 -19.79
C TYR A 173 -27.80 4.44 -20.44
N LYS A 174 -27.92 5.76 -20.30
CA LYS A 174 -26.88 6.73 -20.67
C LYS A 174 -26.16 7.33 -19.46
N GLN A 175 -26.70 7.09 -18.28
CA GLN A 175 -26.28 7.68 -17.01
C GLN A 175 -25.92 6.55 -16.07
N TRP A 176 -24.75 6.66 -15.46
CA TRP A 176 -24.13 5.58 -14.71
C TRP A 176 -23.56 6.13 -13.42
N VAL A 177 -23.85 5.46 -12.33
CA VAL A 177 -23.12 5.66 -11.07
C VAL A 177 -22.20 4.46 -10.92
N CYS A 178 -20.91 4.75 -11.01
CA CYS A 178 -19.84 3.77 -10.94
C CYS A 178 -19.32 3.69 -9.52
N GLU A 179 -19.22 2.48 -9.00
CA GLU A 179 -18.62 2.14 -7.73
C GLU A 179 -17.20 1.63 -7.94
N TYR A 180 -16.31 2.06 -7.07
CA TYR A 180 -14.91 1.68 -7.06
C TYR A 180 -14.54 1.24 -5.68
N TYR A 181 -13.91 0.07 -5.59
CA TYR A 181 -13.34 -0.39 -4.34
C TYR A 181 -12.12 0.45 -3.96
N GLU A 182 -12.11 0.91 -2.73
CA GLU A 182 -10.98 1.51 -2.06
C GLU A 182 -10.49 0.51 -1.03
N TYR A 183 -9.29 -0.02 -1.27
CA TYR A 183 -8.69 -1.04 -0.42
C TYR A 183 -7.86 -0.40 0.68
N GLN A 184 -8.11 -0.80 1.92
CA GLN A 184 -7.28 -0.44 3.06
C GLN A 184 -6.43 -1.65 3.47
N GLN A 185 -5.29 -1.37 4.12
CA GLN A 185 -4.35 -2.42 4.57
C GLN A 185 -4.96 -3.36 5.63
N SER A 186 -6.12 -3.01 6.20
CA SER A 186 -6.92 -3.84 7.11
C SER A 186 -7.66 -4.99 6.43
N ASP A 187 -7.77 -5.01 5.10
CA ASP A 187 -8.76 -5.82 4.37
C ASP A 187 -8.21 -7.20 3.96
N VAL A 188 -7.15 -7.66 4.64
CA VAL A 188 -6.29 -8.82 4.34
C VAL A 188 -7.05 -10.16 4.23
N SER A 189 -8.23 -10.27 4.83
CA SER A 189 -8.98 -11.54 4.90
C SER A 189 -9.81 -11.86 3.65
N ILE A 190 -10.02 -10.90 2.74
CA ILE A 190 -10.95 -11.03 1.60
C ILE A 190 -10.22 -10.90 0.25
N PHE A 191 -8.98 -10.44 0.27
CA PHE A 191 -8.17 -10.26 -0.92
C PHE A 191 -6.89 -11.07 -0.85
N PRO A 192 -6.34 -11.48 -2.00
CA PRO A 192 -5.03 -12.06 -2.00
C PRO A 192 -4.02 -10.92 -1.71
N THR A 193 -3.42 -10.95 -0.54
CA THR A 193 -2.42 -9.97 -0.10
C THR A 193 -1.03 -10.61 -0.07
N TYR A 194 -0.01 -9.76 -0.04
CA TYR A 194 1.29 -10.21 0.42
C TYR A 194 1.30 -10.51 1.93
N PRO A 195 2.31 -11.24 2.45
CA PRO A 195 2.40 -11.61 3.87
C PRO A 195 2.42 -10.42 4.85
N ASP A 196 2.71 -9.22 4.37
CA ASP A 196 2.72 -7.96 5.13
C ASP A 196 1.38 -7.20 5.08
N GLY A 197 0.33 -7.82 4.52
CA GLY A 197 -1.01 -7.24 4.40
C GLY A 197 -1.17 -6.25 3.24
N GLN A 198 -0.16 -6.10 2.37
CA GLN A 198 -0.31 -5.24 1.20
C GLN A 198 -1.23 -5.88 0.15
N PHE A 199 -2.22 -5.10 -0.29
CA PHE A 199 -3.25 -5.57 -1.23
C PHE A 199 -2.72 -5.67 -2.66
N ILE A 200 -3.26 -6.66 -3.39
CA ILE A 200 -2.99 -6.89 -4.80
C ILE A 200 -4.29 -6.68 -5.55
N VAL A 201 -4.26 -5.78 -6.54
CA VAL A 201 -5.46 -5.35 -7.26
C VAL A 201 -5.57 -6.13 -8.56
N GLY A 202 -6.71 -6.79 -8.78
CA GLY A 202 -7.02 -7.38 -10.07
C GLY A 202 -7.32 -6.31 -11.11
N HIS A 203 -6.80 -6.49 -12.32
CA HIS A 203 -7.07 -5.64 -13.48
C HIS A 203 -8.07 -6.33 -14.41
N PRO A 204 -8.96 -5.59 -15.10
CA PRO A 204 -9.97 -6.15 -16.01
C PRO A 204 -9.41 -7.08 -17.11
N THR A 205 -8.13 -6.94 -17.45
CA THR A 205 -7.43 -7.79 -18.43
C THR A 205 -6.99 -9.16 -17.87
N GLY A 206 -7.32 -9.48 -16.61
CA GLY A 206 -6.93 -10.72 -15.94
C GLY A 206 -5.56 -10.70 -15.26
N ASN A 207 -4.88 -9.55 -15.28
CA ASN A 207 -3.57 -9.35 -14.67
C ASN A 207 -3.71 -8.81 -13.24
N TYR A 208 -2.73 -9.09 -12.37
CA TYR A 208 -2.70 -8.55 -11.00
C TYR A 208 -1.64 -7.45 -10.90
N TYR A 209 -1.95 -6.37 -10.18
CA TYR A 209 -1.06 -5.24 -9.98
C TYR A 209 -0.83 -4.95 -8.50
N HIS A 210 0.37 -4.48 -8.19
CA HIS A 210 0.77 -4.02 -6.88
C HIS A 210 1.65 -2.76 -7.03
N CYS A 211 1.30 -1.67 -6.32
CA CYS A 211 1.99 -0.36 -6.42
C CYS A 211 2.07 0.21 -7.86
N GLY A 212 1.09 -0.08 -8.70
CA GLY A 212 1.10 0.33 -10.12
C GLY A 212 2.04 -0.49 -11.01
N ARG A 213 2.64 -1.57 -10.49
CA ARG A 213 3.46 -2.53 -11.25
C ARG A 213 2.72 -3.85 -11.38
N LEU A 214 3.00 -4.58 -12.46
CA LEU A 214 2.47 -5.93 -12.66
C LEU A 214 3.08 -6.86 -11.60
N VAL A 215 2.23 -7.67 -10.95
CA VAL A 215 2.68 -8.70 -10.01
C VAL A 215 3.46 -9.76 -10.79
N GLU A 216 4.70 -9.96 -10.37
CA GLU A 216 5.54 -11.00 -10.90
C GLU A 216 5.20 -12.35 -10.26
N VAL A 217 5.32 -13.40 -11.07
CA VAL A 217 5.00 -14.76 -10.69
C VAL A 217 6.23 -15.61 -10.95
N ASP A 218 6.61 -16.47 -9.99
CA ASP A 218 7.71 -17.40 -10.16
C ASP A 218 7.35 -18.56 -11.10
N SER A 219 8.34 -19.39 -11.42
CA SER A 219 8.15 -20.59 -12.28
C SER A 219 7.13 -21.62 -11.74
N GLN A 220 6.70 -21.48 -10.49
CA GLN A 220 5.72 -22.36 -9.84
C GLN A 220 4.33 -21.70 -9.71
N GLY A 221 4.14 -20.50 -10.26
CA GLY A 221 2.85 -19.80 -10.18
C GLY A 221 2.65 -18.99 -8.89
N ARG A 222 3.68 -18.83 -8.05
CA ARG A 222 3.59 -18.08 -6.78
C ARG A 222 3.95 -16.61 -6.99
N TRP A 223 3.24 -15.73 -6.30
CA TRP A 223 3.46 -14.30 -6.38
C TRP A 223 4.77 -13.91 -5.67
N ILE A 224 5.58 -13.12 -6.36
CA ILE A 224 6.85 -12.62 -5.84
C ILE A 224 6.56 -11.32 -5.10
N TYR A 225 6.90 -11.27 -3.81
CA TYR A 225 6.70 -10.07 -2.99
C TYR A 225 7.44 -8.86 -3.55
N GLN A 226 6.66 -7.90 -4.06
CA GLN A 226 7.15 -6.62 -4.54
C GLN A 226 6.88 -5.56 -3.47
N ARG A 227 7.87 -4.73 -3.13
CA ARG A 227 7.71 -3.66 -2.15
C ARG A 227 7.33 -2.36 -2.85
N CYS A 228 6.27 -1.67 -2.43
CA CYS A 228 5.92 -0.34 -2.97
C CYS A 228 6.99 0.73 -2.72
N LYS A 229 7.68 0.62 -1.59
CA LYS A 229 8.80 1.49 -1.25
C LYS A 229 10.01 0.62 -1.05
N GLU A 230 10.98 0.75 -1.95
CA GLU A 230 12.29 0.17 -1.73
C GLU A 230 12.91 0.87 -0.52
N PRO A 231 13.27 0.13 0.55
CA PRO A 231 14.04 0.72 1.63
C PRO A 231 15.36 1.23 1.06
N PHE A 232 15.92 2.28 1.69
CA PHE A 232 17.20 2.83 1.28
C PHE A 232 18.22 1.68 1.12
N PRO A 233 18.93 1.59 -0.02
CA PRO A 233 19.75 0.43 -0.30
C PRO A 233 20.80 0.29 0.80
N TRP A 234 20.89 -0.91 1.39
CA TRP A 234 21.86 -1.15 2.46
C TRP A 234 23.30 -0.83 2.02
N TRP A 235 23.60 -1.07 0.74
CA TRP A 235 24.90 -0.74 0.14
C TRP A 235 25.11 0.77 0.01
N ALA A 236 24.06 1.57 -0.16
CA ALA A 236 24.18 3.03 -0.25
C ALA A 236 24.61 3.62 1.11
N SER A 237 24.11 3.07 2.22
CA SER A 237 24.58 3.45 3.56
C SER A 237 26.05 3.07 3.78
N LEU A 238 26.47 1.91 3.28
CA LEU A 238 27.88 1.47 3.34
C LEU A 238 28.80 2.38 2.52
N VAL A 239 28.39 2.77 1.31
CA VAL A 239 29.14 3.71 0.47
C VAL A 239 29.29 5.08 1.13
N ILE A 240 28.21 5.60 1.73
CA ILE A 240 28.26 6.87 2.47
C ILE A 240 29.25 6.79 3.64
N ALA A 241 29.23 5.69 4.40
CA ALA A 241 30.15 5.48 5.52
C ALA A 241 31.62 5.44 5.06
N ILE A 242 31.92 4.77 3.94
CA ILE A 242 33.28 4.71 3.37
C ILE A 242 33.75 6.10 2.94
N ILE A 243 32.89 6.87 2.26
CA ILE A 243 33.24 8.23 1.82
C ILE A 243 33.56 9.13 3.02
N ILE A 244 32.75 9.06 4.09
CA ILE A 244 32.99 9.82 5.33
C ILE A 244 34.33 9.41 5.95
N PHE A 245 34.61 8.10 6.03
CA PHE A 245 35.86 7.60 6.60
C PHE A 245 37.09 8.08 5.81
N VAL A 246 37.08 7.93 4.48
CA VAL A 246 38.17 8.40 3.61
C VAL A 246 38.37 9.91 3.74
N SER A 247 37.28 10.67 3.79
CA SER A 247 37.34 12.13 3.95
C SER A 247 37.95 12.53 5.30
N LEU A 248 37.60 11.86 6.38
CA LEU A 248 38.17 12.10 7.71
C LEU A 248 39.66 11.75 7.76
N VAL A 249 40.06 10.61 7.19
CA VAL A 249 41.48 10.21 7.12
C VAL A 249 42.28 11.23 6.30
N ALA A 250 41.77 11.64 5.14
CA ALA A 250 42.41 12.67 4.32
C ALA A 250 42.54 14.01 5.08
N LEU A 251 41.50 14.42 5.82
CA LEU A 251 41.53 15.63 6.64
C LEU A 251 42.59 15.54 7.74
N VAL A 252 42.67 14.41 8.46
CA VAL A 252 43.68 14.19 9.51
C VAL A 252 45.09 14.22 8.91
N LEU A 253 45.31 13.53 7.80
CA LEU A 253 46.60 13.56 7.10
C LEU A 253 46.96 14.97 6.65
N LEU A 254 46.00 15.74 6.12
CA LEU A 254 46.22 17.12 5.70
C LEU A 254 46.58 18.01 6.91
N ILE A 255 45.90 17.86 8.05
CA ILE A 255 46.22 18.58 9.29
C ILE A 255 47.62 18.19 9.79
N CYS A 256 47.96 16.90 9.80
CA CYS A 256 49.29 16.41 10.21
C CYS A 256 50.39 16.93 9.28
N CYS A 257 50.19 16.88 7.96
CA CYS A 257 51.11 17.43 6.98
C CYS A 257 51.27 18.96 7.15
N CYS A 258 50.17 19.70 7.32
CA CYS A 258 50.21 21.14 7.58
C CYS A 258 50.96 21.46 8.88
N ARG A 259 50.74 20.71 9.96
CA ARG A 259 51.47 20.90 11.23
C ARG A 259 52.96 20.63 11.06
N PHE A 260 53.34 19.53 10.41
CA PHE A 260 54.73 19.17 10.17
C PHE A 260 55.45 20.16 9.23
N CYS A 261 54.77 20.64 8.18
CA CYS A 261 55.28 21.66 7.28
C CYS A 261 55.42 23.02 7.97
N CYS A 262 54.44 23.44 8.78
CA CYS A 262 54.52 24.67 9.57
C CYS A 262 55.63 24.62 10.62
N GLU A 263 55.83 23.47 11.26
CA GLU A 263 56.89 23.27 12.25
C GLU A 263 58.27 23.27 11.59
N ARG A 264 58.44 22.59 10.45
CA ARG A 264 59.67 22.69 9.65
C ARG A 264 59.93 24.10 9.14
N ALA A 265 58.90 24.83 8.71
CA ALA A 265 59.03 26.22 8.28
C ALA A 265 59.44 27.14 9.45
N LYS A 266 58.92 26.89 10.66
CA LYS A 266 59.31 27.60 11.88
C LYS A 266 60.77 27.31 12.25
N ILE A 267 61.19 26.04 12.26
CA ILE A 267 62.58 25.63 12.51
C ILE A 267 63.53 26.22 11.45
N ARG A 268 63.10 26.27 10.18
CA ARG A 268 63.90 26.88 9.09
C ARG A 268 64.04 28.39 9.26
N LYS A 269 62.97 29.10 9.67
CA LYS A 269 63.03 30.52 10.04
C LYS A 269 63.96 30.78 11.23
N GLU A 270 63.89 29.95 12.26
CA GLU A 270 64.77 30.04 13.44
C GLU A 270 66.25 29.77 13.09
N ARG A 271 66.54 28.86 12.15
CA ARG A 271 67.91 28.66 11.64
C ARG A 271 68.41 29.83 10.81
N CYS A 272 67.58 30.42 9.96
CA CYS A 272 67.96 31.60 9.18
C CYS A 272 68.21 32.82 10.08
N THR A 273 67.37 33.06 11.10
CA THR A 273 67.61 34.15 12.07
C THR A 273 68.89 33.90 12.89
N LYS A 274 69.18 32.66 13.29
CA LYS A 274 70.45 32.33 13.96
C LYS A 274 71.68 32.54 13.06
N LEU A 275 71.57 32.23 11.77
CA LEU A 275 72.64 32.46 10.80
C LEU A 275 72.87 33.96 10.55
N ASP A 276 71.81 34.76 10.46
CA ASP A 276 71.93 36.22 10.35
C ASP A 276 72.57 36.84 11.61
N THR A 277 72.21 36.37 12.81
CA THR A 277 72.85 36.82 14.07
C THR A 277 74.29 36.34 14.24
N LEU A 278 74.70 35.26 13.56
CA LEU A 278 76.09 34.76 13.56
C LEU A 278 76.95 35.50 12.53
N ALA A 279 76.36 36.00 11.44
CA ALA A 279 77.06 36.80 10.42
C ALA A 279 77.50 38.18 10.94
N ASP A 280 76.79 38.76 11.92
CA ASP A 280 77.10 40.07 12.52
C ASP A 280 77.97 40.00 13.79
N ASN A 281 78.47 38.83 14.19
CA ASN A 281 79.36 38.69 15.34
C ASN A 281 80.82 38.41 14.90
N PRO A 282 81.69 39.44 14.76
CA PRO A 282 83.08 39.25 14.34
C PRO A 282 83.99 38.58 15.38
N ALA A 283 83.48 38.13 16.53
CA ALA A 283 84.30 37.55 17.61
C ALA A 283 84.48 36.01 17.57
N GLN A 284 83.99 35.30 16.55
CA GLN A 284 84.21 33.85 16.42
C GLN A 284 84.80 33.47 15.06
N VAL A 285 86.04 33.87 14.85
CA VAL A 285 86.92 33.17 13.90
C VAL A 285 87.47 31.93 14.62
N PRO A 286 87.17 30.69 14.19
CA PRO A 286 87.78 29.52 14.77
C PRO A 286 89.27 29.52 14.42
N THR A 287 90.13 29.55 15.42
CA THR A 287 91.57 29.38 15.22
C THR A 287 91.86 27.95 14.73
N GLN A 288 92.66 27.92 13.68
CA GLN A 288 93.04 26.77 12.85
C GLN A 288 93.86 25.74 13.65
N THR A 289 93.25 24.97 14.56
CA THR A 289 93.94 23.83 15.23
C THR A 289 93.10 22.59 15.54
N GLN A 290 91.82 22.51 15.16
CA GLN A 290 91.01 21.27 15.38
C GLN A 290 90.85 20.38 14.14
N MET A 291 91.82 20.38 13.21
CA MET A 291 92.02 19.25 12.31
C MET A 291 92.85 18.17 13.02
N GLY A 292 92.21 17.47 13.96
CA GLY A 292 92.79 16.33 14.68
C GLY A 292 92.19 15.02 14.22
N LEU A 293 92.88 14.34 13.30
CA LEU A 293 92.65 12.96 12.89
C LEU A 293 92.49 12.00 14.08
N SER A 294 91.55 11.05 14.00
CA SER A 294 91.74 9.72 14.59
C SER A 294 91.15 8.63 13.70
N ARG A 295 91.99 7.61 13.51
CA ARG A 295 91.93 6.53 12.53
C ARG A 295 91.04 5.37 12.98
N THR A 296 90.62 4.58 12.01
CA THR A 296 89.93 3.29 12.07
C THR A 296 90.78 2.13 12.64
N LEU A 297 90.14 1.18 13.35
CA LEU A 297 90.28 -0.31 13.29
C LEU A 297 89.32 -0.90 14.37
N SER A 298 88.29 -1.71 14.09
CA SER A 298 88.16 -3.12 13.64
C SER A 298 88.53 -4.22 14.66
N ARG A 299 87.61 -5.21 14.78
CA ARG A 299 87.70 -6.57 15.39
C ARG A 299 87.51 -6.65 16.92
N HIS A 300 86.81 -7.61 17.56
CA HIS A 300 86.61 -9.04 17.24
C HIS A 300 85.55 -9.72 18.16
N GLY A 301 84.79 -10.70 17.62
CA GLY A 301 84.27 -11.92 18.30
C GLY A 301 82.89 -11.80 18.98
N SER A 302 81.91 -12.70 18.80
CA SER A 302 81.81 -14.10 18.33
C SER A 302 80.33 -14.38 17.93
N ASP A 303 80.03 -15.04 16.80
CA ASP A 303 79.66 -16.47 16.65
C ASP A 303 78.76 -17.01 17.79
N SER A 304 77.59 -17.64 17.62
CA SER A 304 77.07 -18.52 16.56
C SER A 304 75.54 -18.83 16.75
N PRO A 305 74.88 -19.61 15.86
CA PRO A 305 73.41 -19.65 15.63
C PRO A 305 72.70 -20.96 16.04
N SER A 306 71.35 -20.98 15.98
CA SER A 306 70.52 -22.18 15.70
C SER A 306 69.09 -21.76 15.27
N THR A 307 68.64 -21.91 14.01
CA THR A 307 68.15 -23.10 13.28
C THR A 307 66.70 -23.49 13.63
N ASP A 308 65.80 -23.34 12.64
CA ASP A 308 64.68 -24.18 12.15
C ASP A 308 63.71 -24.82 13.18
N ASP A 309 62.39 -25.00 13.04
CA ASP A 309 61.33 -24.88 12.01
C ASP A 309 60.04 -25.48 12.71
N PRO A 310 58.88 -25.78 12.09
CA PRO A 310 57.99 -25.04 11.18
C PRO A 310 56.49 -25.17 11.67
N PRO A 311 55.45 -24.85 10.86
CA PRO A 311 54.05 -24.89 11.28
C PRO A 311 53.39 -26.26 11.01
N SER A 312 52.28 -26.51 11.69
CA SER A 312 51.37 -27.63 11.39
C SER A 312 49.92 -27.20 11.55
N ALA A 313 49.18 -27.38 10.45
CA ALA A 313 47.75 -27.68 10.27
C ALA A 313 46.71 -26.87 11.05
#